data_AF-A0A5J4RC81-F1
#
_entry.id   AF-A0A5J4RC81-F1
#
_cell.length_a   1.000
_cell.length_b   1.000
_cell.length_c   1.000
_cell.angle_alpha   90.00
_cell.angle_beta   90.00
_cell.angle_gamma   90.00
#
_symmetry.space_group_name_H-M   'P 1'
#
loop_
_entity.id
_entity.type
_entity.pdbx_description
1 polymer ?
#
loop_
_entity_poly.entity_id
_entity_poly.type
_entity_poly.pdbx_seq_one_letter_code
_entity_poly.pdbx_strand_id
1 'polypeptide(L)'
;VRTGLMQVWRMKADGAEQTQITFDETRNSWFPHVSPDGQQIVFITYKKGDLEPNLHLANKNVELRLMPATGGEPKTVVELFGGQGTINVNSWAPDSKRFAFVSYKLETVQVQSSPIPAQFTNSDDIGAVKVKGDLKYDQTSGVYSITGGGENLWAQADDFYYVWKKEIGNFTFSAALAFNEKEGNAHKKMGLMIRESLDADAKYVDIAVHSDGLTSMQYRAVTGGITKEITTLTRGADRVVFVRKGDKLIMRTAAGSVPSQDNAEIEMDFPNGYYIGMFVCAHEAGVTRTANFSEVRFVKQ
;
A
#
# COMPACT_ATOMS: atom_id res chain seq x y z
N VAL A 1 -7.04 40.95 -3.93
CA VAL A 1 -6.06 41.99 -3.54
C VAL A 1 -6.55 43.36 -3.98
N ARG A 2 -6.19 44.44 -3.27
CA ARG A 2 -6.67 45.81 -3.60
C ARG A 2 -5.84 46.52 -4.66
N THR A 3 -4.58 46.12 -4.82
CA THR A 3 -3.58 46.85 -5.63
C THR A 3 -2.86 45.94 -6.63
N GLY A 4 -3.41 44.77 -6.94
CA GLY A 4 -2.75 43.77 -7.78
C GLY A 4 -1.58 43.03 -7.12
N LEU A 5 -1.12 43.48 -5.95
CA LEU A 5 -0.19 42.77 -5.07
C LEU A 5 -0.75 42.73 -3.64
N MET A 6 -0.21 41.86 -2.80
CA MET A 6 -0.42 41.95 -1.36
C MET A 6 0.44 43.04 -0.76
N GLN A 7 -0.19 43.89 0.03
CA GLN A 7 0.42 45.00 0.74
C GLN A 7 -0.06 44.97 2.19
N VAL A 8 0.72 45.56 3.09
CA VAL A 8 0.34 45.76 4.48
C VAL A 8 -0.50 47.04 4.58
N TRP A 9 -1.60 46.94 5.31
CA TRP A 9 -2.53 48.03 5.59
C TRP A 9 -2.73 48.15 7.10
N ARG A 10 -3.01 49.38 7.55
CA ARG A 10 -3.42 49.70 8.92
C ARG A 10 -4.84 50.26 8.89
N MET A 11 -5.61 50.01 9.95
CA MET A 11 -6.95 50.57 10.12
C MET A 11 -7.24 50.77 11.61
N LYS A 12 -8.28 51.55 11.93
CA LYS A 12 -8.84 51.60 13.28
C LYS A 12 -9.47 50.24 13.64
N ALA A 13 -9.62 49.96 14.92
CA ALA A 13 -10.18 48.70 15.41
C ALA A 13 -11.62 48.44 14.94
N ASP A 14 -12.37 49.52 14.64
CA ASP A 14 -13.71 49.49 14.06
C ASP A 14 -13.72 49.27 12.53
N GLY A 15 -12.55 49.15 11.90
CA GLY A 15 -12.38 48.97 10.46
C GLY A 15 -12.34 50.27 9.64
N ALA A 16 -12.46 51.44 10.27
CA ALA A 16 -12.35 52.73 9.59
C ALA A 16 -10.88 53.13 9.31
N GLU A 17 -10.69 54.19 8.50
CA GLU A 17 -9.37 54.79 8.23
C GLU A 17 -8.31 53.81 7.68
N GLN A 18 -8.73 52.96 6.75
CA GLN A 18 -7.85 51.98 6.13
C GLN A 18 -6.77 52.67 5.28
N THR A 19 -5.52 52.52 5.68
CA THR A 19 -4.35 53.19 5.09
C THR A 19 -3.31 52.14 4.69
N GLN A 20 -2.89 52.13 3.43
CA GLN A 20 -1.79 51.29 2.98
C GLN A 20 -0.47 51.81 3.56
N ILE A 21 0.39 50.92 4.04
CA ILE A 21 1.69 51.31 4.64
C ILE A 21 2.91 50.73 3.93
N THR A 22 2.74 49.75 3.03
CA THR A 22 3.81 49.27 2.13
C THR A 22 3.47 49.57 0.67
N PHE A 23 4.47 49.93 -0.13
CA PHE A 23 4.29 50.36 -1.52
C PHE A 23 5.27 49.67 -2.49
N ASP A 24 5.82 48.52 -2.10
CA ASP A 24 6.77 47.80 -2.95
C ASP A 24 6.03 47.07 -4.08
N GLU A 25 6.26 47.49 -5.33
CA GLU A 25 5.65 46.92 -6.53
C GLU A 25 6.35 45.66 -7.06
N THR A 26 7.43 45.25 -6.42
CA THR A 26 8.23 44.08 -6.78
C THR A 26 7.99 42.88 -5.88
N ARG A 27 7.16 43.03 -4.83
CA ARG A 27 6.94 41.99 -3.80
C ARG A 27 5.49 41.94 -3.31
N ASN A 28 5.06 40.76 -2.87
CA ASN A 28 3.85 40.53 -2.10
C ASN A 28 4.18 40.53 -0.61
N SER A 29 3.63 41.48 0.15
CA SER A 29 3.88 41.63 1.60
C SER A 29 2.74 41.03 2.43
N TRP A 30 3.09 40.09 3.32
CA TRP A 30 2.17 39.24 4.06
C TRP A 30 2.53 39.11 5.54
N PHE A 31 1.57 38.67 6.36
CA PHE A 31 1.72 38.39 7.80
C PHE A 31 2.48 39.48 8.59
N PRO A 32 1.98 40.72 8.60
CA PRO A 32 2.57 41.78 9.41
C PRO A 32 2.34 41.54 10.90
N HIS A 33 3.41 41.62 11.69
CA HIS A 33 3.38 41.52 13.15
C HIS A 33 4.06 42.74 13.77
N VAL A 34 3.28 43.48 14.56
CA VAL A 34 3.76 44.64 15.31
C VAL A 34 4.54 44.18 16.54
N SER A 35 5.66 44.85 16.85
CA SER A 35 6.43 44.64 18.07
C SER A 35 5.61 45.03 19.32
N PRO A 36 5.88 44.44 20.51
CA PRO A 36 5.15 44.76 21.75
C PRO A 36 5.15 46.24 22.15
N ASP A 37 6.24 46.97 21.86
CA ASP A 37 6.33 48.42 22.08
C ASP A 37 5.59 49.27 21.03
N GLY A 38 5.00 48.63 20.02
CA GLY A 38 4.24 49.28 18.95
C GLY A 38 5.10 50.01 17.91
N GLN A 39 6.43 49.95 17.98
CA GLN A 39 7.31 50.79 17.16
C GLN A 39 7.68 50.17 15.81
N GLN A 40 7.68 48.85 15.68
CA GLN A 40 8.18 48.15 14.51
C GLN A 40 7.18 47.12 13.98
N ILE A 41 7.25 46.85 12.68
CA ILE A 41 6.48 45.78 12.02
C ILE A 41 7.47 44.88 11.30
N VAL A 42 7.42 43.59 11.60
CA VAL A 42 8.06 42.54 10.79
C VAL A 42 7.01 41.89 9.91
N PHE A 43 7.35 41.57 8.67
CA PHE A 43 6.46 40.90 7.74
C PHE A 43 7.27 40.06 6.75
N ILE A 44 6.62 39.05 6.16
CA ILE A 44 7.21 38.20 5.14
C ILE A 44 6.89 38.76 3.76
N THR A 45 7.85 38.68 2.85
CA THR A 45 7.67 39.05 1.45
C THR A 45 8.07 37.95 0.50
N TYR A 46 7.33 37.87 -0.59
CA TYR A 46 7.61 37.00 -1.74
C TYR A 46 7.84 37.87 -2.96
N LYS A 47 8.77 37.49 -3.85
CA LYS A 47 9.00 38.26 -5.07
C LYS A 47 7.77 38.18 -5.98
N LYS A 48 7.49 39.27 -6.69
CA LYS A 48 6.42 39.32 -7.69
C LYS A 48 6.70 38.26 -8.76
N GLY A 49 5.69 37.44 -9.03
CA GLY A 49 5.79 36.31 -9.96
C GLY A 49 6.06 34.95 -9.30
N ASP A 50 6.53 34.90 -8.04
CA ASP A 50 6.76 33.61 -7.34
C ASP A 50 5.46 32.89 -6.97
N LEU A 51 4.37 33.65 -6.85
CA LEU A 51 3.00 33.18 -6.61
C LEU A 51 1.97 34.24 -6.98
N GLU A 52 0.74 33.79 -7.20
CA GLU A 52 -0.43 34.65 -7.31
C GLU A 52 -0.65 35.44 -6.01
N PRO A 53 -0.98 36.74 -6.06
CA PRO A 53 -1.04 37.59 -4.87
C PRO A 53 -1.96 37.09 -3.75
N ASN A 54 -3.03 36.35 -4.05
CA ASN A 54 -3.96 35.79 -3.06
C ASN A 54 -3.51 34.45 -2.44
N LEU A 55 -2.36 33.93 -2.84
CA LEU A 55 -1.78 32.72 -2.28
C LEU A 55 -0.68 33.05 -1.26
N HIS A 56 -0.38 32.07 -0.43
CA HIS A 56 0.76 32.11 0.49
C HIS A 56 1.29 30.70 0.59
N LEU A 57 2.32 30.37 -0.19
CA LEU A 57 2.81 29.00 -0.34
C LEU A 57 4.05 28.75 0.53
N ALA A 58 4.23 27.51 0.97
CA ALA A 58 5.48 27.02 1.55
C ALA A 58 6.55 26.80 0.46
N ASN A 59 7.79 26.54 0.87
CA ASN A 59 8.90 26.12 0.01
C ASN A 59 9.26 27.13 -1.09
N LYS A 60 9.39 28.41 -0.72
CA LYS A 60 9.77 29.52 -1.58
C LYS A 60 10.99 30.24 -1.01
N ASN A 61 11.70 30.99 -1.86
CA ASN A 61 12.69 31.95 -1.39
C ASN A 61 11.95 33.22 -0.97
N VAL A 62 12.03 33.56 0.31
CA VAL A 62 11.28 34.66 0.94
C VAL A 62 12.21 35.58 1.69
N GLU A 63 11.77 36.81 1.91
CA GLU A 63 12.49 37.79 2.71
C GLU A 63 11.65 38.21 3.92
N LEU A 64 12.24 38.24 5.11
CA LEU A 64 11.65 38.92 6.26
C LEU A 64 12.10 40.37 6.25
N ARG A 65 11.13 41.28 6.26
CA ARG A 65 11.37 42.73 6.21
C ARG A 65 10.83 43.41 7.44
N LEU A 66 11.50 44.48 7.84
CA LEU A 66 11.24 45.24 9.05
C LEU A 66 11.09 46.71 8.71
N MET A 67 10.11 47.39 9.32
CA MET A 67 9.87 48.81 9.12
C MET A 67 9.27 49.47 10.37
N PRO A 68 9.32 50.81 10.48
CA PRO A 68 8.57 51.52 11.52
C PRO A 68 7.06 51.29 11.39
N ALA A 69 6.36 51.13 12.50
CA ALA A 69 4.90 50.91 12.51
C ALA A 69 4.09 52.12 12.03
N THR A 70 4.72 53.30 12.00
CA THR A 70 4.15 54.53 11.44
C THR A 70 4.15 54.55 9.91
N GLY A 71 4.84 53.61 9.25
CA GLY A 71 5.13 53.67 7.82
C GLY A 71 6.59 54.07 7.55
N GLY A 72 7.07 53.78 6.33
CA GLY A 72 8.44 54.07 5.90
C GLY A 72 8.99 52.99 4.98
N GLU A 73 10.26 53.13 4.57
CA GLU A 73 10.93 52.15 3.73
C GLU A 73 11.28 50.88 4.53
N PRO A 74 10.80 49.68 4.12
CA PRO A 74 11.16 48.44 4.79
C PRO A 74 12.58 47.99 4.44
N LYS A 75 13.32 47.52 5.44
CA LYS A 75 14.63 46.86 5.24
C LYS A 75 14.51 45.34 5.31
N THR A 76 15.24 44.64 4.46
CA THR A 76 15.36 43.17 4.57
C THR A 76 16.28 42.82 5.73
N VAL A 77 15.81 41.95 6.62
CA VAL A 77 16.55 41.46 7.80
C VAL A 77 17.17 40.10 7.52
N VAL A 78 16.48 39.25 6.76
CA VAL A 78 16.99 37.94 6.35
C VAL A 78 16.31 37.48 5.06
N GLU A 79 17.10 36.91 4.15
CA GLU A 79 16.61 36.11 3.02
C GLU A 79 16.75 34.62 3.37
N LEU A 80 15.70 33.83 3.14
CA LEU A 80 15.71 32.41 3.50
C LEU A 80 14.82 31.58 2.57
N PHE A 81 15.07 30.28 2.54
CA PHE A 81 14.12 29.32 2.00
C PHE A 81 13.06 29.02 3.06
N GLY A 82 11.79 29.28 2.76
CA GLY A 82 10.69 29.30 3.73
C GLY A 82 9.33 29.47 3.06
N GLY A 83 8.44 30.27 3.66
CA GLY A 83 7.15 30.63 3.10
C GLY A 83 6.03 30.47 4.12
N GLN A 84 4.93 29.81 3.74
CA GLN A 84 3.84 29.53 4.68
C GLN A 84 4.32 28.70 5.84
N GLY A 85 4.30 29.30 7.05
CA GLY A 85 4.85 28.75 8.29
C GLY A 85 6.07 29.50 8.83
N THR A 86 6.72 30.37 8.04
CA THR A 86 7.92 31.11 8.47
C THR A 86 7.61 32.12 9.59
N ILE A 87 6.47 32.83 9.53
CA ILE A 87 6.05 33.82 10.55
C ILE A 87 4.52 33.96 10.66
N ASN A 88 3.76 32.86 10.63
CA ASN A 88 2.28 32.94 10.60
C ASN A 88 1.64 33.49 11.89
N VAL A 89 2.37 33.50 13.00
CA VAL A 89 1.94 34.03 14.29
C VAL A 89 2.94 35.07 14.76
N ASN A 90 2.50 36.00 15.61
CA ASN A 90 3.39 37.01 16.17
C ASN A 90 4.47 36.32 17.01
N SER A 91 5.73 36.53 16.61
CA SER A 91 6.89 35.86 17.17
C SER A 91 7.88 36.82 17.85
N TRP A 92 7.47 38.06 18.12
CA TRP A 92 8.29 39.04 18.81
C TRP A 92 8.56 38.64 20.26
N ALA A 93 9.79 38.87 20.70
CA ALA A 93 10.16 38.81 22.11
C ALA A 93 9.50 39.98 22.88
N PRO A 94 9.14 39.79 24.17
CA PRO A 94 8.49 40.84 24.97
C PRO A 94 9.27 42.16 25.05
N ASP A 95 10.60 42.12 24.90
CA ASP A 95 11.47 43.29 24.91
C ASP A 95 11.53 44.06 23.58
N SER A 96 10.81 43.60 22.55
CA SER A 96 10.78 44.19 21.19
C SER A 96 12.12 44.20 20.46
N LYS A 97 13.15 43.48 20.95
CA LYS A 97 14.48 43.49 20.34
C LYS A 97 14.73 42.37 19.34
N ARG A 98 13.93 41.30 19.40
CA ARG A 98 14.12 40.07 18.60
C ARG A 98 12.78 39.47 18.22
N PHE A 99 12.76 38.67 17.17
CA PHE A 99 11.63 37.82 16.79
C PHE A 99 12.15 36.45 16.31
N ALA A 100 11.33 35.42 16.46
CA ALA A 100 11.63 34.07 15.96
C ALA A 100 11.07 33.87 14.54
N PHE A 101 11.70 33.01 13.74
CA PHE A 101 11.21 32.61 12.42
C PHE A 101 11.62 31.17 12.10
N VAL A 102 10.97 30.57 11.09
CA VAL A 102 11.29 29.22 10.60
C VAL A 102 11.81 29.28 9.17
N SER A 103 13.01 28.71 8.95
CA SER A 103 13.55 28.41 7.62
C SER A 103 13.41 26.92 7.32
N TYR A 104 13.19 26.58 6.06
CA TYR A 104 13.03 25.20 5.61
C TYR A 104 14.34 24.70 5.02
N LYS A 105 14.49 23.37 5.04
CA LYS A 105 15.52 22.65 4.30
C LYS A 105 14.83 21.46 3.65
N LEU A 106 14.86 21.39 2.32
CA LEU A 106 14.41 20.18 1.63
C LEU A 106 15.54 19.17 1.68
N GLU A 107 15.26 17.99 2.23
CA GLU A 107 16.16 16.85 2.19
C GLU A 107 15.62 15.83 1.19
N THR A 108 16.45 15.48 0.20
CA THR A 108 16.13 14.38 -0.70
C THR A 108 16.37 13.08 0.05
N VAL A 109 15.30 12.45 0.53
CA VAL A 109 15.39 11.09 1.06
C VAL A 109 15.43 10.12 -0.13
N GLN A 110 16.58 9.47 -0.34
CA GLN A 110 16.66 8.30 -1.22
C GLN A 110 15.97 7.14 -0.48
N VAL A 111 14.76 6.78 -0.88
CA VAL A 111 14.09 5.58 -0.35
C VAL A 111 14.75 4.37 -1.01
N GLN A 112 15.78 3.82 -0.37
CA GLN A 112 16.28 2.49 -0.72
C GLN A 112 15.28 1.47 -0.18
N SER A 113 14.37 0.97 -1.03
CA SER A 113 13.43 -0.08 -0.64
C SER A 113 14.24 -1.31 -0.21
N SER A 114 14.11 -1.71 1.05
CA SER A 114 14.67 -2.99 1.50
C SER A 114 13.96 -4.14 0.78
N PRO A 115 14.67 -5.20 0.37
CA PRO A 115 14.06 -6.33 -0.30
C PRO A 115 12.99 -6.97 0.60
N ILE A 116 11.83 -7.26 0.03
CA ILE A 116 10.76 -8.02 0.66
C ILE A 116 11.20 -9.48 0.67
N PRO A 117 11.34 -10.15 1.83
CA PRO A 117 11.77 -11.54 1.87
C PRO A 117 10.63 -12.50 1.50
N ALA A 118 10.97 -13.57 0.79
CA ALA A 118 10.05 -14.66 0.48
C ALA A 118 9.61 -15.38 1.79
N GLN A 119 8.31 -15.55 1.99
CA GLN A 119 7.72 -16.34 3.09
C GLN A 119 7.69 -17.86 2.80
N PHE A 120 7.74 -18.23 1.52
CA PHE A 120 7.75 -19.60 1.01
C PHE A 120 8.90 -19.77 0.02
N THR A 121 9.69 -20.82 0.16
CA THR A 121 10.88 -21.08 -0.67
C THR A 121 11.03 -22.53 -1.10
N ASN A 122 10.37 -23.49 -0.44
CA ASN A 122 10.37 -24.87 -0.92
C ASN A 122 9.35 -24.99 -2.04
N SER A 123 9.73 -25.67 -3.12
CA SER A 123 8.81 -25.96 -4.20
C SER A 123 9.19 -27.22 -4.94
N ASP A 124 8.18 -27.95 -5.41
CA ASP A 124 8.35 -29.11 -6.28
C ASP A 124 7.02 -29.43 -6.99
N ASP A 125 7.09 -30.30 -7.99
CA ASP A 125 5.92 -30.96 -8.55
C ASP A 125 5.37 -32.01 -7.58
N ILE A 126 4.06 -32.06 -7.44
CA ILE A 126 3.34 -33.13 -6.75
C ILE A 126 2.73 -34.05 -7.81
N GLY A 127 2.99 -35.34 -7.69
CA GLY A 127 2.49 -36.34 -8.63
C GLY A 127 3.41 -36.61 -9.82
N ALA A 128 2.80 -37.09 -10.90
CA ALA A 128 3.50 -37.55 -12.10
C ALA A 128 3.58 -36.45 -13.18
N VAL A 129 3.98 -35.23 -12.79
CA VAL A 129 3.94 -34.07 -13.67
C VAL A 129 4.89 -34.26 -14.85
N LYS A 130 4.34 -34.20 -16.08
CA LYS A 130 5.11 -34.43 -17.31
C LYS A 130 6.06 -33.29 -17.68
N VAL A 131 5.75 -32.06 -17.27
CA VAL A 131 6.58 -30.88 -17.53
C VAL A 131 6.80 -30.13 -16.22
N LYS A 132 8.06 -30.09 -15.79
CA LYS A 132 8.49 -29.50 -14.52
C LYS A 132 8.02 -28.05 -14.38
N GLY A 133 7.45 -27.74 -13.21
CA GLY A 133 7.14 -26.37 -12.83
C GLY A 133 8.37 -25.56 -12.41
N ASP A 134 8.14 -24.29 -12.11
CA ASP A 134 9.19 -23.33 -11.70
C ASP A 134 8.62 -22.28 -10.73
N LEU A 135 9.49 -21.73 -9.88
CA LEU A 135 9.16 -20.67 -8.95
C LEU A 135 10.12 -19.49 -9.13
N LYS A 136 9.57 -18.30 -9.35
CA LYS A 136 10.29 -17.03 -9.31
C LYS A 136 9.69 -16.10 -8.27
N TYR A 137 10.54 -15.38 -7.54
CA TYR A 137 10.11 -14.39 -6.56
C TYR A 137 10.82 -13.06 -6.78
N ASP A 138 10.03 -11.99 -6.93
CA ASP A 138 10.54 -10.63 -7.04
C ASP A 138 10.59 -9.97 -5.66
N GLN A 139 11.81 -9.73 -5.16
CA GLN A 139 12.06 -9.10 -3.86
C GLN A 139 11.71 -7.61 -3.82
N THR A 140 11.46 -6.98 -4.98
CA THR A 140 11.05 -5.57 -5.05
C THR A 140 9.54 -5.43 -4.85
N SER A 141 8.76 -6.26 -5.55
CA SER A 141 7.30 -6.22 -5.52
C SER A 141 6.67 -7.21 -4.54
N GLY A 142 7.43 -8.20 -4.08
CA GLY A 142 6.95 -9.28 -3.23
C GLY A 142 6.07 -10.30 -3.96
N VAL A 143 6.15 -10.34 -5.30
CA VAL A 143 5.32 -11.22 -6.15
C VAL A 143 5.98 -12.57 -6.36
N TYR A 144 5.20 -13.63 -6.18
CA TYR A 144 5.53 -14.98 -6.61
C TYR A 144 4.98 -15.22 -8.02
N SER A 145 5.84 -15.56 -8.97
CA SER A 145 5.44 -16.06 -10.29
C SER A 145 5.66 -17.57 -10.30
N ILE A 146 4.57 -18.33 -10.29
CA ILE A 146 4.57 -19.79 -10.17
C ILE A 146 4.13 -20.38 -11.50
N THR A 147 5.01 -21.16 -12.13
CA THR A 147 4.72 -21.94 -13.32
C THR A 147 4.40 -23.36 -12.91
N GLY A 148 3.18 -23.83 -13.16
CA GLY A 148 2.75 -25.19 -12.80
C GLY A 148 2.26 -25.99 -13.99
N GLY A 149 2.63 -27.28 -14.02
CA GLY A 149 2.11 -28.26 -14.95
C GLY A 149 0.96 -29.08 -14.37
N GLY A 150 0.81 -30.30 -14.87
CA GLY A 150 -0.03 -31.34 -14.28
C GLY A 150 -1.41 -31.51 -14.92
N GLU A 151 -1.87 -32.75 -14.92
CA GLU A 151 -3.12 -33.19 -15.54
C GLU A 151 -4.34 -32.77 -14.73
N ASN A 152 -4.33 -32.95 -13.40
CA ASN A 152 -5.37 -32.44 -12.52
C ASN A 152 -4.99 -32.59 -11.03
N LEU A 153 -5.65 -31.80 -10.20
CA LEU A 153 -5.74 -31.98 -8.75
C LEU A 153 -7.18 -32.44 -8.46
N TRP A 154 -7.45 -33.74 -8.54
CA TRP A 154 -8.81 -34.29 -8.39
C TRP A 154 -8.80 -35.81 -8.18
N ALA A 155 -9.93 -36.37 -7.71
CA ALA A 155 -10.09 -37.79 -7.44
C ALA A 155 -9.03 -38.33 -6.45
N GLN A 156 -8.30 -39.38 -6.80
CA GLN A 156 -7.39 -40.10 -5.89
C GLN A 156 -5.94 -39.64 -5.95
N ALA A 157 -5.56 -38.88 -6.98
CA ALA A 157 -4.18 -38.50 -7.20
C ALA A 157 -4.09 -37.09 -7.77
N ASP A 158 -3.08 -36.39 -7.31
CA ASP A 158 -2.83 -34.99 -7.61
C ASP A 158 -1.64 -34.86 -8.53
N ASP A 159 -1.75 -33.94 -9.49
CA ASP A 159 -0.73 -33.65 -10.48
C ASP A 159 -0.67 -32.13 -10.72
N PHE A 160 0.30 -31.45 -10.09
CA PHE A 160 0.41 -29.97 -10.08
C PHE A 160 1.76 -29.48 -9.52
N TYR A 161 2.03 -28.18 -9.54
CA TYR A 161 3.22 -27.59 -8.91
C TYR A 161 2.90 -26.86 -7.60
N TYR A 162 3.70 -27.08 -6.55
CA TYR A 162 3.44 -26.60 -5.21
C TYR A 162 4.60 -25.79 -4.62
N VAL A 163 4.29 -24.65 -4.01
CA VAL A 163 5.24 -23.79 -3.29
C VAL A 163 4.81 -23.71 -1.83
N TRP A 164 5.63 -24.22 -0.91
CA TRP A 164 5.18 -24.59 0.43
C TRP A 164 6.18 -24.32 1.54
N LYS A 165 5.67 -24.39 2.77
CA LYS A 165 6.45 -24.61 4.00
C LYS A 165 5.68 -25.52 4.95
N LYS A 166 6.39 -26.18 5.87
CA LYS A 166 5.78 -27.06 6.87
C LYS A 166 5.41 -26.25 8.11
N GLU A 167 4.19 -26.40 8.60
CA GLU A 167 3.66 -25.67 9.75
C GLU A 167 2.77 -26.56 10.62
N ILE A 168 2.42 -26.05 11.80
CA ILE A 168 1.46 -26.62 12.74
C ILE A 168 0.73 -25.48 13.46
N GLY A 169 -0.52 -25.71 13.83
CA GLY A 169 -1.34 -24.76 14.59
C GLY A 169 -2.34 -24.00 13.73
N ASN A 170 -2.81 -22.86 14.25
CA ASN A 170 -3.79 -22.02 13.58
C ASN A 170 -3.10 -21.03 12.64
N PHE A 171 -3.83 -20.58 11.61
CA PHE A 171 -3.30 -19.59 10.67
C PHE A 171 -4.36 -18.72 10.03
N THR A 172 -3.90 -17.59 9.49
CA THR A 172 -4.55 -16.87 8.40
C THR A 172 -3.55 -16.73 7.26
N PHE A 173 -3.97 -17.12 6.06
CA PHE A 173 -3.14 -17.08 4.87
C PHE A 173 -3.91 -16.41 3.73
N SER A 174 -3.39 -15.33 3.17
CA SER A 174 -4.04 -14.58 2.09
C SER A 174 -3.13 -14.35 0.90
N ALA A 175 -3.74 -14.22 -0.28
CA ALA A 175 -3.06 -13.81 -1.51
C ALA A 175 -4.06 -13.16 -2.49
N ALA A 176 -3.54 -12.28 -3.34
CA ALA A 176 -4.17 -11.91 -4.60
C ALA A 176 -3.62 -12.80 -5.73
N LEU A 177 -4.49 -13.21 -6.64
CA LEU A 177 -4.25 -14.27 -7.63
C LEU A 177 -4.50 -13.76 -9.05
N ALA A 178 -3.60 -14.05 -9.98
CA ALA A 178 -3.82 -13.78 -11.40
C ALA A 178 -3.09 -14.78 -12.28
N PHE A 179 -3.78 -15.38 -13.25
CA PHE A 179 -3.10 -16.07 -14.36
C PHE A 179 -2.47 -15.06 -15.32
N ASN A 180 -1.29 -15.37 -15.83
CA ASN A 180 -0.62 -14.54 -16.84
C ASN A 180 -1.33 -14.65 -18.21
N GLU A 181 -1.85 -15.84 -18.53
CA GLU A 181 -2.58 -16.08 -19.76
C GLU A 181 -4.08 -16.31 -19.48
N LYS A 182 -4.95 -15.77 -20.35
CA LYS A 182 -6.39 -16.06 -20.29
C LYS A 182 -6.75 -17.38 -20.97
N GLU A 183 -5.98 -17.81 -21.96
CA GLU A 183 -6.23 -19.01 -22.76
C GLU A 183 -5.77 -20.31 -22.10
N GLY A 184 -6.17 -21.45 -22.67
CA GLY A 184 -5.85 -22.80 -22.19
C GLY A 184 -7.06 -23.53 -21.63
N ASN A 185 -6.81 -24.63 -20.90
CA ASN A 185 -7.89 -25.43 -20.31
C ASN A 185 -8.71 -24.58 -19.32
N ALA A 186 -10.04 -24.59 -19.48
CA ALA A 186 -10.98 -23.86 -18.64
C ALA A 186 -10.85 -24.19 -17.14
N HIS A 187 -10.43 -25.41 -16.81
CA HIS A 187 -10.27 -25.90 -15.44
C HIS A 187 -8.83 -25.84 -14.91
N LYS A 188 -7.90 -25.18 -15.62
CA LYS A 188 -6.63 -24.77 -15.01
C LYS A 188 -6.94 -23.94 -13.76
N LYS A 189 -6.20 -24.20 -12.69
CA LYS A 189 -6.53 -23.66 -11.37
C LYS A 189 -5.29 -23.28 -10.58
N MET A 190 -5.46 -22.26 -9.76
CA MET A 190 -4.46 -21.74 -8.83
C MET A 190 -5.12 -21.50 -7.48
N GLY A 191 -4.34 -21.46 -6.41
CA GLY A 191 -4.93 -21.28 -5.10
C GLY A 191 -4.01 -21.45 -3.92
N LEU A 192 -4.62 -21.48 -2.73
CA LEU A 192 -3.96 -21.74 -1.47
C LEU A 192 -4.38 -23.11 -0.96
N MET A 193 -3.49 -23.82 -0.28
CA MET A 193 -3.74 -25.20 0.12
C MET A 193 -2.98 -25.57 1.39
N ILE A 194 -3.60 -26.46 2.18
CA ILE A 194 -2.91 -27.30 3.15
C ILE A 194 -2.99 -28.78 2.79
N ARG A 195 -1.90 -29.52 2.98
CA ARG A 195 -1.76 -30.96 2.66
C ARG A 195 -1.09 -31.69 3.81
N GLU A 196 -1.48 -32.95 4.05
CA GLU A 196 -0.89 -33.80 5.09
C GLU A 196 0.55 -34.21 4.73
N SER A 197 0.79 -34.55 3.46
CA SER A 197 2.11 -34.86 2.91
C SER A 197 2.30 -34.25 1.51
N LEU A 198 3.47 -34.52 0.93
CA LEU A 198 3.81 -34.16 -0.46
C LEU A 198 3.50 -35.31 -1.44
N ASP A 199 2.83 -36.36 -0.98
CA ASP A 199 2.41 -37.47 -1.84
C ASP A 199 1.20 -37.05 -2.69
N ALA A 200 1.06 -37.71 -3.84
CA ALA A 200 0.01 -37.39 -4.82
C ALA A 200 -1.40 -37.67 -4.28
N ASP A 201 -1.56 -38.59 -3.35
CA ASP A 201 -2.85 -39.03 -2.82
C ASP A 201 -3.16 -38.45 -1.43
N ALA A 202 -2.35 -37.50 -0.96
CA ALA A 202 -2.45 -36.91 0.38
C ALA A 202 -3.85 -36.35 0.70
N LYS A 203 -4.26 -36.48 1.96
CA LYS A 203 -5.32 -35.67 2.56
C LYS A 203 -4.99 -34.18 2.40
N TYR A 204 -5.94 -33.37 1.92
CA TYR A 204 -5.74 -31.93 1.68
C TYR A 204 -7.05 -31.14 1.74
N VAL A 205 -6.94 -29.82 1.96
CA VAL A 205 -8.00 -28.83 1.69
C VAL A 205 -7.38 -27.65 0.98
N ASP A 206 -8.05 -27.12 -0.03
CA ASP A 206 -7.64 -25.94 -0.78
C ASP A 206 -8.75 -24.90 -0.96
N ILE A 207 -8.32 -23.76 -1.49
CA ILE A 207 -9.16 -22.77 -2.14
C ILE A 207 -8.73 -22.73 -3.60
N ALA A 208 -9.51 -23.29 -4.51
CA ALA A 208 -9.21 -23.36 -5.93
C ALA A 208 -9.98 -22.28 -6.70
N VAL A 209 -9.26 -21.48 -7.48
CA VAL A 209 -9.82 -20.57 -8.49
C VAL A 209 -9.47 -21.10 -9.87
N HIS A 210 -10.50 -21.52 -10.61
CA HIS A 210 -10.39 -21.98 -11.98
C HIS A 210 -10.49 -20.80 -12.96
N SER A 211 -9.89 -20.96 -14.14
CA SER A 211 -9.88 -19.89 -15.16
C SER A 211 -11.25 -19.58 -15.77
N ASP A 212 -12.19 -20.53 -15.76
CA ASP A 212 -13.59 -20.31 -16.15
C ASP A 212 -14.41 -19.53 -15.12
N GLY A 213 -13.78 -19.21 -13.97
CA GLY A 213 -14.39 -18.50 -12.86
C GLY A 213 -14.99 -19.40 -11.80
N LEU A 214 -14.99 -20.73 -11.93
CA LEU A 214 -15.35 -21.61 -10.82
C LEU A 214 -14.40 -21.35 -9.64
N THR A 215 -14.98 -21.07 -8.48
CA THR A 215 -14.23 -20.86 -7.24
C THR A 215 -14.84 -21.76 -6.17
N SER A 216 -14.05 -22.72 -5.67
CA SER A 216 -14.51 -23.73 -4.72
C SER A 216 -13.46 -24.06 -3.67
N MET A 217 -13.92 -24.60 -2.54
CA MET A 217 -13.08 -25.31 -1.59
C MET A 217 -13.05 -26.78 -2.02
N GLN A 218 -11.88 -27.31 -2.41
CA GLN A 218 -11.72 -28.71 -2.76
C GLN A 218 -10.99 -29.43 -1.63
N TYR A 219 -11.34 -30.69 -1.37
CA TYR A 219 -10.73 -31.43 -0.27
C TYR A 219 -10.73 -32.94 -0.48
N ARG A 220 -9.69 -33.59 0.02
CA ARG A 220 -9.61 -35.04 0.19
C ARG A 220 -9.54 -35.34 1.68
N ALA A 221 -10.58 -36.00 2.21
CA ALA A 221 -10.76 -36.19 3.65
C ALA A 221 -9.77 -37.18 4.29
N VAL A 222 -9.29 -38.14 3.52
CA VAL A 222 -8.33 -39.17 3.93
C VAL A 222 -7.37 -39.45 2.78
N THR A 223 -6.11 -39.76 3.08
CA THR A 223 -5.11 -40.14 2.07
C THR A 223 -5.60 -41.33 1.24
N GLY A 224 -5.45 -41.27 -0.09
CA GLY A 224 -6.02 -42.22 -1.05
C GLY A 224 -7.52 -42.06 -1.35
N GLY A 225 -8.20 -41.14 -0.66
CA GLY A 225 -9.62 -40.86 -0.83
C GLY A 225 -9.98 -40.10 -2.12
N ILE A 226 -11.28 -39.93 -2.37
CA ILE A 226 -11.79 -39.14 -3.50
C ILE A 226 -11.91 -37.66 -3.10
N THR A 227 -11.40 -36.76 -3.95
CA THR A 227 -11.65 -35.32 -3.84
C THR A 227 -13.14 -34.99 -3.91
N LYS A 228 -13.58 -34.11 -3.01
CA LYS A 228 -14.91 -33.49 -2.97
C LYS A 228 -14.76 -31.98 -3.08
N GLU A 229 -15.86 -31.29 -3.36
CA GLU A 229 -15.87 -29.83 -3.41
C GLU A 229 -17.08 -29.20 -2.72
N ILE A 230 -16.87 -27.96 -2.26
CA ILE A 230 -17.92 -27.02 -1.86
C ILE A 230 -17.79 -25.81 -2.80
N THR A 231 -18.74 -25.66 -3.71
CA THR A 231 -18.76 -24.54 -4.65
C THR A 231 -19.27 -23.29 -3.97
N THR A 232 -18.79 -22.13 -4.43
CA THR A 232 -19.18 -20.83 -3.86
C THR A 232 -19.95 -19.98 -4.87
N LEU A 233 -20.73 -19.01 -4.37
CA LEU A 233 -21.44 -18.05 -5.22
C LEU A 233 -20.48 -17.03 -5.87
N THR A 234 -19.35 -16.75 -5.22
CA THR A 234 -18.30 -15.92 -5.79
C THR A 234 -17.70 -16.62 -7.01
N ARG A 235 -17.67 -15.94 -8.16
CA ARG A 235 -17.01 -16.44 -9.36
C ARG A 235 -15.83 -15.55 -9.73
N GLY A 236 -14.77 -16.16 -10.25
CA GLY A 236 -13.57 -15.45 -10.71
C GLY A 236 -12.91 -14.66 -9.60
N ALA A 237 -12.80 -15.25 -8.40
CA ALA A 237 -12.16 -14.58 -7.28
C ALA A 237 -10.69 -14.23 -7.61
N ASP A 238 -10.30 -12.98 -7.40
CA ASP A 238 -8.92 -12.51 -7.57
C ASP A 238 -8.21 -12.37 -6.21
N ARG A 239 -8.93 -12.56 -5.10
CA ARG A 239 -8.39 -12.49 -3.74
C ARG A 239 -8.98 -13.58 -2.88
N VAL A 240 -8.12 -14.24 -2.11
CA VAL A 240 -8.48 -15.37 -1.25
C VAL A 240 -7.88 -15.24 0.15
N VAL A 241 -8.60 -15.72 1.16
CA VAL A 241 -8.14 -15.86 2.54
C VAL A 241 -8.51 -17.25 3.04
N PHE A 242 -7.50 -17.99 3.49
CA PHE A 242 -7.63 -19.30 4.11
C PHE A 242 -7.35 -19.17 5.61
N VAL A 243 -8.31 -19.58 6.44
CA VAL A 243 -8.19 -19.51 7.91
C VAL A 243 -8.32 -20.91 8.50
N ARG A 244 -7.46 -21.24 9.45
CA ARG A 244 -7.59 -22.43 10.31
C ARG A 244 -7.80 -22.01 11.76
N LYS A 245 -8.82 -22.58 12.42
CA LYS A 245 -9.15 -22.44 13.84
C LYS A 245 -9.48 -23.81 14.44
N GLY A 246 -8.52 -24.42 15.11
CA GLY A 246 -8.62 -25.83 15.52
C GLY A 246 -8.72 -26.71 14.29
N ASP A 247 -9.80 -27.51 14.21
CA ASP A 247 -10.10 -28.33 13.03
C ASP A 247 -10.94 -27.60 11.98
N LYS A 248 -11.45 -26.40 12.30
CA LYS A 248 -12.25 -25.62 11.37
C LYS A 248 -11.36 -24.91 10.35
N LEU A 249 -11.67 -25.13 9.08
CA LEU A 249 -11.00 -24.55 7.91
C LEU A 249 -12.01 -23.70 7.15
N ILE A 250 -11.67 -22.43 6.92
CA ILE A 250 -12.59 -21.42 6.39
C ILE A 250 -11.98 -20.78 5.15
N MET A 251 -12.75 -20.75 4.07
CA MET A 251 -12.45 -20.07 2.82
C MET A 251 -13.20 -18.75 2.75
N ARG A 252 -12.48 -17.68 2.40
CA ARG A 252 -13.04 -16.39 2.01
C ARG A 252 -12.50 -16.00 0.65
N THR A 253 -13.36 -15.55 -0.25
CA THR A 253 -13.01 -15.15 -1.60
C THR A 253 -13.77 -13.91 -2.01
N ALA A 254 -13.14 -13.09 -2.86
CA ALA A 254 -13.75 -11.92 -3.45
C ALA A 254 -13.15 -11.64 -4.83
N ALA A 255 -13.88 -10.88 -5.63
CA ALA A 255 -13.41 -10.30 -6.88
C ALA A 255 -13.37 -8.77 -6.73
N GLY A 256 -12.24 -8.13 -6.98
CA GLY A 256 -12.07 -6.68 -6.96
C GLY A 256 -12.18 -6.02 -5.57
N SER A 257 -12.23 -6.80 -4.49
CA SER A 257 -12.37 -6.30 -3.11
C SER A 257 -11.70 -7.24 -2.10
N VAL A 258 -11.51 -6.77 -0.87
CA VAL A 258 -10.94 -7.60 0.20
C VAL A 258 -11.99 -8.64 0.66
N PRO A 259 -11.65 -9.94 0.69
CA PRO A 259 -12.57 -10.96 1.19
C PRO A 259 -12.96 -10.72 2.66
N SER A 260 -14.26 -10.60 2.93
CA SER A 260 -14.80 -10.31 4.27
C SER A 260 -15.83 -11.33 4.75
N GLN A 261 -16.39 -12.14 3.87
CA GLN A 261 -17.39 -13.16 4.18
C GLN A 261 -16.79 -14.56 4.18
N ASP A 262 -17.29 -15.43 5.05
CA ASP A 262 -16.98 -16.86 5.03
C ASP A 262 -17.80 -17.50 3.89
N ASN A 263 -17.13 -17.93 2.82
CA ASN A 263 -17.79 -18.47 1.62
C ASN A 263 -17.96 -19.99 1.66
N ALA A 264 -17.07 -20.69 2.36
CA ALA A 264 -17.17 -22.12 2.62
C ALA A 264 -16.38 -22.48 3.89
N GLU A 265 -16.80 -23.55 4.57
CA GLU A 265 -16.11 -24.09 5.73
C GLU A 265 -16.20 -25.61 5.79
N ILE A 266 -15.19 -26.24 6.39
CA ILE A 266 -15.14 -27.67 6.69
C ILE A 266 -14.40 -27.91 8.00
N GLU A 267 -14.68 -29.04 8.65
CA GLU A 267 -13.89 -29.53 9.77
C GLU A 267 -12.96 -30.65 9.31
N MET A 268 -11.65 -30.46 9.48
CA MET A 268 -10.64 -31.45 9.14
C MET A 268 -9.35 -31.27 9.96
N ASP A 269 -8.92 -32.36 10.60
CA ASP A 269 -7.76 -32.40 11.48
C ASP A 269 -6.45 -32.64 10.71
N PHE A 270 -5.36 -32.06 11.21
CA PHE A 270 -3.99 -32.27 10.71
C PHE A 270 -3.05 -32.40 11.92
N PRO A 271 -3.14 -33.50 12.67
CA PRO A 271 -2.51 -33.63 13.98
C PRO A 271 -0.97 -33.58 13.93
N ASN A 272 -0.39 -34.00 12.81
CA ASN A 272 1.06 -34.05 12.60
C ASN A 272 1.62 -32.78 11.92
N GLY A 273 0.84 -31.70 11.90
CA GLY A 273 1.10 -30.52 11.09
C GLY A 273 0.72 -30.74 9.62
N TYR A 274 1.04 -29.74 8.80
CA TYR A 274 0.65 -29.70 7.40
C TYR A 274 1.67 -28.93 6.57
N TYR A 275 1.68 -29.21 5.28
CA TYR A 275 2.34 -28.40 4.27
C TYR A 275 1.34 -27.33 3.84
N ILE A 276 1.67 -26.05 4.03
CA ILE A 276 0.83 -24.92 3.62
C ILE A 276 1.53 -24.15 2.50
N GLY A 277 0.76 -23.70 1.51
CA GLY A 277 1.38 -23.13 0.32
C GLY A 277 0.42 -22.69 -0.78
N MET A 278 1.03 -22.25 -1.87
CA MET A 278 0.38 -21.82 -3.12
C MET A 278 0.57 -22.90 -4.17
N PHE A 279 -0.43 -23.13 -5.01
CA PHE A 279 -0.38 -24.15 -6.06
C PHE A 279 -0.83 -23.62 -7.42
N VAL A 280 -0.33 -24.23 -8.49
CA VAL A 280 -0.79 -24.02 -9.87
C VAL A 280 -0.90 -25.37 -10.57
N CYS A 281 -2.02 -25.61 -11.23
CA CYS A 281 -2.28 -26.80 -12.06
C CYS A 281 -2.75 -26.35 -13.46
N ALA A 282 -2.10 -26.83 -14.51
CA ALA A 282 -2.45 -26.52 -15.90
C ALA A 282 -3.74 -27.22 -16.35
N HIS A 283 -4.15 -28.29 -15.65
CA HIS A 283 -5.27 -29.14 -16.00
C HIS A 283 -5.13 -29.78 -17.40
N GLU A 284 -3.89 -30.07 -17.80
CA GLU A 284 -3.55 -30.57 -19.11
C GLU A 284 -2.15 -31.20 -19.06
N ALA A 285 -2.07 -32.51 -19.27
CA ALA A 285 -0.81 -33.22 -19.21
C ALA A 285 0.15 -32.72 -20.30
N GLY A 286 1.40 -32.42 -19.94
CA GLY A 286 2.42 -31.96 -20.89
C GLY A 286 2.41 -30.44 -21.15
N VAL A 287 1.58 -29.68 -20.44
CA VAL A 287 1.45 -28.23 -20.58
C VAL A 287 1.68 -27.56 -19.24
N THR A 288 2.22 -26.34 -19.25
CA THR A 288 2.36 -25.49 -18.05
C THR A 288 1.57 -24.19 -18.18
N ARG A 289 1.21 -23.60 -17.04
CA ARG A 289 0.58 -22.28 -16.93
C ARG A 289 1.24 -21.49 -15.82
N THR A 290 1.32 -20.18 -16.01
CA THR A 290 1.94 -19.29 -15.02
C THR A 290 0.88 -18.45 -14.32
N ALA A 291 0.94 -18.44 -12.99
CA ALA A 291 0.13 -17.57 -12.17
C ALA A 291 1.00 -16.74 -11.22
N ASN A 292 0.58 -15.48 -11.03
CA ASN A 292 1.17 -14.57 -10.08
C ASN A 292 0.35 -14.56 -8.78
N PHE A 293 1.06 -14.61 -7.67
CA PHE A 293 0.54 -14.43 -6.33
C PHE A 293 1.20 -13.18 -5.74
N SER A 294 0.39 -12.17 -5.46
CA SER A 294 0.81 -10.92 -4.84
C SER A 294 0.11 -10.73 -3.50
N GLU A 295 0.56 -9.77 -2.69
CA GLU A 295 0.00 -9.51 -1.36
C GLU A 295 -0.05 -10.77 -0.46
N VAL A 296 0.92 -11.67 -0.67
CA VAL A 296 1.02 -12.93 0.05
C VAL A 296 1.33 -12.65 1.51
N ARG A 297 0.42 -13.07 2.40
CA ARG A 297 0.58 -12.87 3.85
C ARG A 297 0.16 -14.12 4.61
N PHE A 298 1.13 -14.76 5.25
CA PHE A 298 0.91 -15.85 6.18
C PHE A 298 1.13 -15.35 7.62
N VAL A 299 0.12 -15.55 8.47
CA VAL A 299 0.16 -15.23 9.89
C VAL A 299 -0.22 -16.48 10.68
N LYS A 300 0.73 -16.96 11.49
CA LYS A 300 0.46 -18.01 12.49
C LYS A 300 -0.29 -17.39 13.67
N GLN A 301 -1.28 -18.11 14.20
CA GLN A 301 -2.09 -17.70 15.35
C GLN A 301 -1.79 -18.54 16.58
#